data_AF-A0A3S0A8T8-F1
#
_entry.id   AF-A0A3S0A8T8-F1
#
_cell.length_a   1.000
_cell.length_b   1.000
_cell.length_c   1.000
_cell.angle_alpha   90.00
_cell.angle_beta   90.00
_cell.angle_gamma   90.00
#
_symmetry.space_group_name_H-M   'P 1'
#
loop_
_entity.id
_entity.type
_entity.pdbx_description
1 polymer ?
#
loop_
_entity_poly.entity_id
_entity_poly.type
_entity_poly.pdbx_seq_one_letter_code
_entity_poly.pdbx_strand_id
1 'polypeptide(L)'
;MATAESTRADDAEPGPGTGPRITAPQTTTHPDGQHTGTGGGGDGPPPTGRLPRTRAAVTALRRWMLGHPALSITALAGVLHIVWFFTVANSGGDLAAQDAWAEFVGRHPDSAYNLAWYGGMHPVSYSMVSPYLMSLLGVRTTMMIAGTVSAGLLTLVLVRSRRVRNPLWAALVGVFGLLCNAASGRVTFGLGTMFGLGAVAAVFCWPYRWRHKRWAKALVAAPLAALATMSSPVAGLFVGLVAVALFLQKRRPGAWALGLAPTAVVAASALLFPFSGTQPMAFGSAVLPLLYAVLGAVLVPKRWKTVRITSWVYALFVVGVWLISSQIGSNITRLAMLFAGVVLAAALPFTVPRTRKWYATVLALVGFVVWIGIKSVDDVVHTAPAASWSRELAPLVHQLQKAGAQKGRVEVVPASSHREASALAPYVNLARGWNRQADIERNPLFYDDTLNAENYHEWLRRWAVHYVVLPKGEPDGDGGHRERDLVLGGLPYLKQIWGDANWRLYAVTDPTPLAEPDAVVQRAEQGELTLEVRKPGRILIRVPYSPWLSLVDDNGKKLKAPQETEASKHRAPGTPKTYDNIHGCLAEAAEDALGDKWTTLLAPRAGTYRLAAPYQLPRGTPCPDELKP
;
A
#
# COMPACT_ATOMS: atom_id res chain seq x y z
N MET A 1 -3.79 -13.88 49.42
CA MET A 1 -3.48 -15.08 50.24
C MET A 1 -1.96 -15.16 50.38
N ALA A 2 -1.47 -15.80 51.46
CA ALA A 2 -0.08 -16.04 51.90
C ALA A 2 1.09 -15.58 50.97
N THR A 3 2.11 -14.81 51.40
CA THR A 3 3.12 -15.04 52.48
C THR A 3 4.01 -16.29 52.23
N ALA A 4 5.31 -16.31 52.55
CA ALA A 4 6.07 -15.48 53.51
C ALA A 4 7.54 -15.16 53.12
N GLU A 5 8.27 -14.59 54.09
CA GLU A 5 9.55 -13.86 54.08
C GLU A 5 10.86 -14.70 53.99
N SER A 6 11.97 -14.16 54.52
CA SER A 6 13.37 -14.58 54.35
C SER A 6 14.22 -14.42 55.62
N THR A 7 15.26 -15.26 55.77
CA THR A 7 16.46 -15.08 56.63
C THR A 7 17.65 -15.78 55.93
N ARG A 8 18.92 -15.32 55.96
CA ARG A 8 19.90 -15.22 57.08
C ARG A 8 20.14 -16.54 57.84
N ALA A 9 21.36 -16.87 58.31
CA ALA A 9 22.75 -16.45 58.00
C ALA A 9 23.74 -17.38 58.75
N ASP A 10 25.03 -17.32 58.39
CA ASP A 10 26.22 -17.74 59.19
C ASP A 10 26.32 -19.27 59.54
N ASP A 11 27.43 -19.89 59.96
CA ASP A 11 28.80 -19.42 60.26
C ASP A 11 29.87 -20.57 60.17
N ALA A 12 31.14 -20.25 60.49
CA ALA A 12 32.27 -21.09 60.98
C ALA A 12 33.31 -21.78 60.03
N GLU A 13 34.59 -21.62 60.41
CA GLU A 13 35.83 -22.28 59.91
C GLU A 13 36.25 -23.47 60.83
N PRO A 14 37.53 -23.94 60.99
CA PRO A 14 38.78 -23.85 60.18
C PRO A 14 39.54 -25.20 60.00
N GLY A 15 40.69 -25.22 59.29
CA GLY A 15 41.62 -26.38 59.24
C GLY A 15 42.94 -26.15 58.44
N PRO A 16 44.15 -26.44 58.99
CA PRO A 16 45.44 -26.06 58.36
C PRO A 16 46.32 -27.23 57.84
N GLY A 17 47.35 -26.92 57.02
CA GLY A 17 48.34 -27.91 56.54
C GLY A 17 49.63 -27.34 55.90
N THR A 18 50.76 -27.58 56.58
CA THR A 18 52.20 -27.53 56.20
C THR A 18 52.55 -28.05 54.77
N GLY A 19 53.65 -27.70 54.07
CA GLY A 19 55.00 -27.22 54.48
C GLY A 19 55.94 -26.82 53.28
N PRO A 20 57.29 -26.69 53.45
CA PRO A 20 58.08 -25.64 52.74
C PRO A 20 59.45 -26.02 52.04
N ARG A 21 60.21 -24.97 51.61
CA ARG A 21 61.61 -24.87 51.05
C ARG A 21 61.68 -24.83 49.48
N ILE A 22 62.69 -24.28 48.75
CA ILE A 22 64.11 -23.85 48.94
C ILE A 22 64.36 -22.54 48.10
N THR A 23 64.84 -21.38 48.60
CA THR A 23 66.24 -20.84 48.74
C THR A 23 67.04 -20.64 47.41
N ALA A 24 67.10 -19.44 46.77
CA ALA A 24 68.02 -18.26 46.93
C ALA A 24 69.44 -18.41 46.27
N PRO A 25 70.39 -17.42 46.22
CA PRO A 25 70.37 -15.93 46.30
C PRO A 25 71.31 -15.21 45.24
N GLN A 26 71.74 -13.95 45.53
CA GLN A 26 72.89 -13.14 44.98
C GLN A 26 72.64 -12.32 43.68
N THR A 27 73.16 -11.09 43.44
CA THR A 27 73.83 -9.94 44.17
C THR A 27 73.96 -8.78 43.13
N THR A 28 74.11 -7.46 43.34
CA THR A 28 74.10 -6.42 44.44
C THR A 28 73.88 -5.03 43.72
N THR A 29 74.04 -3.78 44.21
CA THR A 29 74.74 -3.16 45.38
C THR A 29 74.18 -1.75 45.72
N HIS A 30 74.53 -1.27 46.92
CA HIS A 30 74.54 0.07 47.56
C HIS A 30 75.05 1.31 46.76
N PRO A 31 74.96 2.56 47.30
CA PRO A 31 73.95 3.19 48.19
C PRO A 31 73.70 4.72 47.93
N ASP A 32 73.10 5.40 48.94
CA ASP A 32 73.13 6.86 49.26
C ASP A 32 72.35 7.86 48.37
N GLY A 33 71.87 9.01 48.88
CA GLY A 33 71.80 9.48 50.28
C GLY A 33 71.60 11.00 50.42
N GLN A 34 71.04 11.45 51.55
CA GLN A 34 70.87 12.87 51.99
C GLN A 34 69.80 13.70 51.19
N HIS A 35 68.82 14.34 51.85
CA HIS A 35 68.80 15.71 52.44
C HIS A 35 69.07 16.84 51.42
N THR A 36 68.34 17.97 51.37
CA THR A 36 67.15 18.45 52.12
C THR A 36 66.47 19.55 51.29
N GLY A 37 65.14 19.73 51.37
CA GLY A 37 64.44 20.76 50.59
C GLY A 37 63.04 21.11 51.12
N THR A 38 62.98 22.02 52.09
CA THR A 38 61.72 22.62 52.57
C THR A 38 61.47 23.97 51.88
N GLY A 39 60.29 24.16 51.28
CA GLY A 39 59.74 25.51 51.07
C GLY A 39 59.01 25.78 49.76
N GLY A 40 57.68 25.94 49.85
CA GLY A 40 56.89 26.79 48.94
C GLY A 40 56.40 26.16 47.64
N GLY A 41 55.35 26.80 47.07
CA GLY A 41 54.71 26.39 45.82
C GLY A 41 53.58 25.39 46.04
N GLY A 42 52.34 25.80 45.75
CA GLY A 42 51.18 24.91 45.83
C GLY A 42 50.80 24.39 44.45
N ASP A 43 50.74 23.06 44.30
CA ASP A 43 50.08 22.38 43.18
C ASP A 43 49.14 21.31 43.73
N GLY A 44 47.90 21.71 44.03
CA GLY A 44 46.82 20.76 44.22
C GLY A 44 46.46 20.14 42.86
N PRO A 45 46.34 18.80 42.73
CA PRO A 45 46.04 18.19 41.45
C PRO A 45 44.73 18.78 40.89
N PRO A 46 44.69 19.20 39.60
CA PRO A 46 43.55 19.91 39.05
C PRO A 46 42.29 19.04 39.21
N PRO A 47 41.15 19.62 39.62
CA PRO A 47 39.95 18.87 39.93
C PRO A 47 39.57 18.03 38.71
N THR A 48 39.69 16.70 38.82
CA THR A 48 39.46 15.78 37.70
C THR A 48 38.02 15.94 37.26
N GLY A 49 37.84 16.66 36.15
CA GLY A 49 36.56 17.20 35.74
C GLY A 49 35.57 16.08 35.47
N ARG A 50 34.76 15.73 36.49
CA ARG A 50 33.61 14.84 36.38
C ARG A 50 32.68 15.46 35.35
N LEU A 51 32.83 15.04 34.09
CA LEU A 51 31.91 15.38 33.00
C LEU A 51 30.50 15.14 33.56
N PRO A 52 29.63 16.18 33.62
CA PRO A 52 28.34 16.05 34.28
C PRO A 52 27.63 14.83 33.72
N ARG A 53 27.00 14.02 34.58
CA ARG A 53 26.55 12.64 34.25
C ARG A 53 25.78 12.57 32.92
N THR A 54 25.05 13.63 32.57
CA THR A 54 24.42 13.88 31.26
C THR A 54 25.40 13.86 30.06
N ARG A 55 26.51 14.61 30.07
CA ARG A 55 27.55 14.59 29.00
C ARG A 55 28.22 13.22 28.88
N ALA A 56 28.43 12.53 30.00
CA ALA A 56 28.97 11.17 30.00
C ALA A 56 27.97 10.17 29.36
N ALA A 57 26.69 10.24 29.75
CA ALA A 57 25.62 9.44 29.15
C ALA A 57 25.43 9.72 27.65
N VAL A 58 25.43 10.99 27.23
CA VAL A 58 25.31 11.39 25.81
C VAL A 58 26.50 10.89 24.97
N THR A 59 27.73 10.92 25.50
CA THR A 59 28.89 10.37 24.77
C THR A 59 28.97 8.84 24.83
N ALA A 60 28.36 8.18 25.81
CA ALA A 60 28.16 6.73 25.81
C ALA A 60 27.10 6.33 24.76
N LEU A 61 25.93 6.98 24.77
CA LEU A 61 24.85 6.78 23.80
C LEU A 61 25.34 7.02 22.37
N ARG A 62 26.06 8.11 22.10
CA ARG A 62 26.66 8.40 20.79
C ARG A 62 27.63 7.30 20.33
N ARG A 63 28.45 6.75 21.24
CA ARG A 63 29.35 5.63 20.93
C ARG A 63 28.58 4.34 20.64
N TRP A 64 27.58 4.02 21.46
CA TRP A 64 26.71 2.85 21.24
C TRP A 64 25.96 2.95 19.91
N MET A 65 25.44 4.13 19.56
CA MET A 65 24.73 4.38 18.31
C MET A 65 25.62 4.20 17.07
N LEU A 66 26.85 4.72 17.13
CA LEU A 66 27.84 4.54 16.06
C LEU A 66 28.31 3.08 15.94
N GLY A 67 28.34 2.33 17.05
CA GLY A 67 28.60 0.88 17.04
C GLY A 67 27.45 0.05 16.48
N HIS A 68 26.20 0.49 16.67
CA HIS A 68 24.99 -0.20 16.21
C HIS A 68 24.18 0.65 15.21
N PRO A 69 24.74 0.96 14.01
CA PRO A 69 24.13 1.90 13.07
C PRO A 69 22.74 1.45 12.60
N ALA A 70 22.53 0.15 12.37
CA ALA A 70 21.23 -0.38 11.96
C ALA A 70 20.17 -0.20 13.04
N LEU A 71 20.45 -0.58 14.30
CA LEU A 71 19.51 -0.39 15.41
C LEU A 71 19.20 1.09 15.66
N SER A 72 20.21 1.96 15.54
CA SER A 72 20.07 3.40 15.77
C SER A 72 19.20 4.08 14.72
N ILE A 73 19.38 3.73 13.45
CA ILE A 73 18.51 4.24 12.37
C ILE A 73 17.11 3.64 12.48
N THR A 74 16.95 2.37 12.87
CA THR A 74 15.62 1.81 13.17
C THR A 74 14.92 2.57 14.30
N ALA A 75 15.61 2.82 15.42
CA ALA A 75 15.03 3.55 16.56
C ALA A 75 14.66 4.99 16.20
N LEU A 76 15.53 5.69 15.47
CA LEU A 76 15.25 7.04 14.96
C LEU A 76 14.04 7.04 14.01
N ALA A 77 13.96 6.08 13.08
CA ALA A 77 12.82 5.93 12.19
C ALA A 77 11.54 5.65 12.98
N GLY A 78 11.58 4.79 14.01
CA GLY A 78 10.45 4.51 14.89
C GLY A 78 9.91 5.77 15.58
N VAL A 79 10.80 6.56 16.19
CA VAL A 79 10.42 7.85 16.82
C VAL A 79 9.81 8.80 15.79
N LEU A 80 10.39 8.91 14.59
CA LEU A 80 9.89 9.82 13.56
C LEU A 80 8.54 9.36 12.95
N HIS A 81 8.26 8.05 12.89
CA HIS A 81 6.95 7.54 12.51
C HIS A 81 5.90 7.70 13.63
N ILE A 82 6.30 7.68 14.91
CA ILE A 82 5.42 8.07 16.04
C ILE A 82 5.08 9.56 15.96
N VAL A 83 6.06 10.42 15.66
CA VAL A 83 5.81 11.87 15.44
C VAL A 83 4.86 12.07 14.26
N TRP A 84 5.09 11.42 13.11
CA TRP A 84 4.17 11.44 11.96
C TRP A 84 2.74 11.05 12.34
N PHE A 85 2.56 9.99 13.13
CA PHE A 85 1.24 9.54 13.58
C PHE A 85 0.47 10.63 14.35
N PHE A 86 1.14 11.36 15.24
CA PHE A 86 0.52 12.43 16.03
C PHE A 86 0.45 13.80 15.35
N THR A 87 1.00 13.98 14.15
CA THR A 87 1.12 15.32 13.51
C THR A 87 0.67 15.41 12.06
N VAL A 88 0.77 14.34 11.28
CA VAL A 88 0.60 14.36 9.82
C VAL A 88 -0.37 13.27 9.32
N ALA A 89 -0.56 12.19 10.08
CA ALA A 89 -1.37 11.04 9.67
C ALA A 89 -2.89 11.32 9.70
N ASN A 90 -3.36 12.07 8.70
CA ASN A 90 -4.77 12.43 8.48
C ASN A 90 -5.63 11.21 8.00
N SER A 91 -6.85 11.46 7.55
CA SER A 91 -7.77 10.45 7.00
C SER A 91 -8.08 10.62 5.49
N GLY A 92 -7.29 11.42 4.77
CA GLY A 92 -7.43 11.69 3.34
C GLY A 92 -6.31 11.08 2.47
N GLY A 93 -6.30 11.39 1.18
CA GLY A 93 -5.26 10.98 0.23
C GLY A 93 -5.16 9.46 0.11
N ASP A 94 -3.95 8.91 -0.10
CA ASP A 94 -3.73 7.44 -0.11
C ASP A 94 -4.23 6.76 1.19
N LEU A 95 -4.32 7.47 2.34
CA LEU A 95 -4.84 6.89 3.60
C LEU A 95 -6.34 6.60 3.53
N ALA A 96 -7.14 7.44 2.85
CA ALA A 96 -8.57 7.18 2.66
C ALA A 96 -8.81 5.86 1.91
N ALA A 97 -7.98 5.52 0.92
CA ALA A 97 -8.04 4.22 0.27
C ALA A 97 -7.64 3.07 1.18
N GLN A 98 -6.59 3.23 2.00
CA GLN A 98 -6.20 2.17 2.94
C GLN A 98 -7.32 1.89 3.95
N ASP A 99 -7.95 2.95 4.46
CA ASP A 99 -9.04 2.86 5.43
C ASP A 99 -10.23 2.10 4.83
N ALA A 100 -10.71 2.51 3.64
CA ALA A 100 -11.82 1.82 2.98
C ALA A 100 -11.54 0.33 2.70
N TRP A 101 -10.33 -0.02 2.23
CA TRP A 101 -9.97 -1.41 1.96
C TRP A 101 -9.79 -2.24 3.25
N ALA A 102 -9.14 -1.68 4.27
CA ALA A 102 -8.98 -2.35 5.57
C ALA A 102 -10.32 -2.53 6.29
N GLU A 103 -11.21 -1.54 6.20
CA GLU A 103 -12.55 -1.59 6.76
C GLU A 103 -13.45 -2.60 6.02
N PHE A 104 -13.43 -2.60 4.67
CA PHE A 104 -14.13 -3.59 3.86
C PHE A 104 -13.68 -5.02 4.22
N VAL A 105 -12.37 -5.28 4.21
CA VAL A 105 -11.82 -6.60 4.55
C VAL A 105 -11.99 -6.95 6.03
N GLY A 106 -12.15 -5.96 6.91
CA GLY A 106 -12.52 -6.17 8.31
C GLY A 106 -13.96 -6.68 8.51
N ARG A 107 -14.88 -6.35 7.59
CA ARG A 107 -16.29 -6.81 7.62
C ARG A 107 -16.56 -8.01 6.71
N HIS A 108 -15.91 -8.07 5.55
CA HIS A 108 -16.13 -9.05 4.50
C HIS A 108 -14.80 -9.73 4.09
N PRO A 109 -14.07 -10.35 5.03
CA PRO A 109 -12.74 -10.94 4.78
C PRO A 109 -12.76 -12.09 3.77
N ASP A 110 -13.93 -12.70 3.56
CA ASP A 110 -14.16 -13.80 2.63
C ASP A 110 -14.64 -13.34 1.24
N SER A 111 -14.86 -12.02 1.02
CA SER A 111 -15.31 -11.51 -0.27
C SER A 111 -14.17 -11.15 -1.23
N ALA A 112 -14.28 -11.70 -2.45
CA ALA A 112 -13.45 -11.41 -3.61
C ALA A 112 -13.85 -10.13 -4.35
N TYR A 113 -14.97 -9.49 -4.02
CA TYR A 113 -15.50 -8.34 -4.77
C TYR A 113 -16.18 -7.33 -3.82
N ASN A 114 -15.75 -6.07 -3.91
CA ASN A 114 -16.30 -4.95 -3.16
C ASN A 114 -17.21 -4.13 -4.08
N LEU A 115 -18.50 -4.06 -3.77
CA LEU A 115 -19.54 -3.34 -4.51
C LEU A 115 -19.57 -1.83 -4.18
N ALA A 116 -18.86 -1.40 -3.13
CA ALA A 116 -18.99 -0.06 -2.56
C ALA A 116 -18.45 1.09 -3.44
N TRP A 117 -17.64 0.80 -4.46
CA TRP A 117 -17.09 1.78 -5.41
C TRP A 117 -17.23 1.27 -6.85
N TYR A 118 -17.55 2.17 -7.79
CA TYR A 118 -17.63 1.85 -9.23
C TYR A 118 -18.59 0.70 -9.55
N GLY A 119 -19.53 0.42 -8.65
CA GLY A 119 -20.39 -0.75 -8.70
C GLY A 119 -19.73 -2.11 -8.52
N GLY A 120 -18.41 -2.21 -8.30
CA GLY A 120 -17.71 -3.48 -8.22
C GLY A 120 -16.21 -3.43 -8.56
N MET A 121 -15.35 -3.82 -7.60
CA MET A 121 -13.91 -4.05 -7.82
C MET A 121 -13.35 -5.19 -6.95
N HIS A 122 -12.34 -5.90 -7.46
CA HIS A 122 -11.59 -6.91 -6.70
C HIS A 122 -10.61 -6.24 -5.70
N PRO A 123 -10.64 -6.55 -4.39
CA PRO A 123 -9.64 -6.05 -3.44
C PRO A 123 -8.20 -6.40 -3.86
N VAL A 124 -8.05 -7.59 -4.47
CA VAL A 124 -6.77 -8.11 -5.00
C VAL A 124 -6.13 -7.20 -6.05
N SER A 125 -6.88 -6.41 -6.81
CA SER A 125 -6.28 -5.49 -7.80
C SER A 125 -5.57 -4.32 -7.14
N TYR A 126 -5.96 -3.96 -5.91
CA TYR A 126 -5.25 -3.00 -5.07
C TYR A 126 -4.13 -3.68 -4.28
N SER A 127 -4.44 -4.76 -3.56
CA SER A 127 -3.49 -5.57 -2.80
C SER A 127 -4.12 -6.86 -2.27
N MET A 128 -3.37 -7.97 -2.31
CA MET A 128 -3.82 -9.26 -1.77
C MET A 128 -3.74 -9.35 -0.24
N VAL A 129 -2.77 -8.67 0.38
CA VAL A 129 -2.39 -8.91 1.79
C VAL A 129 -2.42 -7.65 2.64
N SER A 130 -2.19 -6.48 2.07
CA SER A 130 -2.14 -5.23 2.85
C SER A 130 -3.46 -4.87 3.54
N PRO A 131 -4.66 -5.04 2.94
CA PRO A 131 -5.93 -4.79 3.62
C PRO A 131 -6.13 -5.66 4.86
N TYR A 132 -5.85 -6.96 4.77
CA TYR A 132 -5.94 -7.91 5.90
C TYR A 132 -4.98 -7.58 7.05
N LEU A 133 -3.76 -7.12 6.74
CA LEU A 133 -2.85 -6.68 7.80
C LEU A 133 -3.25 -5.32 8.39
N MET A 134 -3.83 -4.43 7.60
CA MET A 134 -4.31 -3.13 8.07
C MET A 134 -5.62 -3.20 8.85
N SER A 135 -6.48 -4.18 8.61
CA SER A 135 -7.68 -4.42 9.44
C SER A 135 -7.32 -4.94 10.83
N LEU A 136 -6.26 -5.77 10.93
CA LEU A 136 -5.78 -6.34 12.20
C LEU A 136 -4.88 -5.39 13.00
N LEU A 137 -4.01 -4.61 12.34
CA LEU A 137 -3.01 -3.76 13.01
C LEU A 137 -3.41 -2.28 13.05
N GLY A 138 -4.36 -1.86 12.21
CA GLY A 138 -4.60 -0.46 11.87
C GLY A 138 -3.69 0.06 10.77
N VAL A 139 -4.25 0.86 9.86
CA VAL A 139 -3.57 1.48 8.71
C VAL A 139 -2.30 2.23 9.10
N ARG A 140 -2.40 3.15 10.07
CA ARG A 140 -1.25 3.98 10.50
C ARG A 140 -0.17 3.14 11.17
N THR A 141 -0.54 2.22 12.06
CA THR A 141 0.39 1.28 12.73
C THR A 141 1.17 0.46 11.70
N THR A 142 0.50 0.02 10.63
CA THR A 142 1.11 -0.73 9.54
C THR A 142 2.17 0.11 8.82
N MET A 143 1.91 1.39 8.57
CA MET A 143 2.93 2.31 8.03
C MET A 143 4.10 2.51 8.99
N MET A 144 3.82 2.72 10.29
CA MET A 144 4.86 2.91 11.30
C MET A 144 5.80 1.70 11.37
N ILE A 145 5.25 0.47 11.37
CA ILE A 145 6.03 -0.78 11.35
C ILE A 145 6.81 -0.88 10.03
N ALA A 146 6.13 -0.73 8.89
CA ALA A 146 6.73 -0.90 7.57
C ALA A 146 7.88 0.07 7.30
N GLY A 147 7.70 1.36 7.60
CA GLY A 147 8.74 2.39 7.44
C GLY A 147 9.91 2.20 8.40
N THR A 148 9.64 1.85 9.66
CA THR A 148 10.67 1.58 10.69
C THR A 148 11.54 0.38 10.33
N VAL A 149 10.92 -0.75 9.96
CA VAL A 149 11.64 -1.96 9.56
C VAL A 149 12.36 -1.75 8.22
N SER A 150 11.76 -1.01 7.27
CA SER A 150 12.43 -0.61 6.02
C SER A 150 13.71 0.19 6.27
N ALA A 151 13.69 1.15 7.20
CA ALA A 151 14.88 1.93 7.55
C ALA A 151 16.00 1.05 8.13
N GLY A 152 15.65 0.09 8.98
CA GLY A 152 16.59 -0.91 9.53
C GLY A 152 17.18 -1.82 8.46
N LEU A 153 16.35 -2.37 7.57
CA LEU A 153 16.76 -3.24 6.46
C LEU A 153 17.62 -2.50 5.44
N LEU A 154 17.27 -1.27 5.08
CA LEU A 154 18.06 -0.41 4.21
C LEU A 154 19.44 -0.12 4.82
N THR A 155 19.48 0.22 6.11
CA THR A 155 20.74 0.46 6.83
C THR A 155 21.60 -0.80 6.91
N LEU A 156 20.99 -1.97 7.12
CA LEU A 156 21.68 -3.26 7.07
C LEU A 156 22.31 -3.51 5.68
N VAL A 157 21.58 -3.23 4.60
CA VAL A 157 22.09 -3.34 3.22
C VAL A 157 23.26 -2.39 2.97
N LEU A 158 23.16 -1.13 3.41
CA LEU A 158 24.22 -0.13 3.28
C LEU A 158 25.47 -0.52 4.08
N VAL A 159 25.33 -0.89 5.35
CA VAL A 159 26.45 -1.26 6.25
C VAL A 159 27.13 -2.56 5.82
N ARG A 160 26.37 -3.56 5.33
CA ARG A 160 26.96 -4.82 4.82
C ARG A 160 27.57 -4.69 3.42
N SER A 161 27.30 -3.61 2.69
CA SER A 161 27.89 -3.34 1.40
C SER A 161 29.30 -2.77 1.54
N ARG A 162 30.33 -3.64 1.39
CA ARG A 162 31.77 -3.27 1.36
C ARG A 162 32.16 -2.15 0.38
N ARG A 163 31.24 -1.65 -0.44
CA ARG A 163 31.45 -0.55 -1.40
C ARG A 163 30.89 0.79 -0.93
N VAL A 164 30.13 0.85 0.16
CA VAL A 164 29.61 2.10 0.75
C VAL A 164 30.61 2.60 1.80
N ARG A 165 31.12 3.82 1.61
CA ARG A 165 32.06 4.47 2.55
C ARG A 165 31.37 5.16 3.72
N ASN A 166 30.15 5.65 3.51
CA ASN A 166 29.40 6.44 4.48
C ASN A 166 27.95 5.94 4.54
N PRO A 167 27.69 4.83 5.26
CA PRO A 167 26.36 4.21 5.28
C PRO A 167 25.35 5.02 6.09
N LEU A 168 25.77 5.77 7.11
CA LEU A 168 24.88 6.54 7.98
C LEU A 168 24.19 7.69 7.22
N TRP A 169 24.92 8.50 6.46
CA TRP A 169 24.31 9.59 5.70
C TRP A 169 23.41 9.09 4.56
N ALA A 170 23.80 7.99 3.90
CA ALA A 170 22.92 7.33 2.93
C ALA A 170 21.64 6.76 3.57
N ALA A 171 21.74 6.23 4.80
CA ALA A 171 20.60 5.73 5.56
C ALA A 171 19.65 6.87 5.99
N LEU A 172 20.18 8.00 6.45
CA LEU A 172 19.38 9.18 6.82
C LEU A 172 18.57 9.75 5.63
N VAL A 173 19.18 9.82 4.44
CA VAL A 173 18.45 10.19 3.21
C VAL A 173 17.36 9.16 2.85
N GLY A 174 17.57 7.89 3.20
CA GLY A 174 16.56 6.83 3.06
C GLY A 174 15.42 6.95 4.09
N VAL A 175 15.72 7.32 5.33
CA VAL A 175 14.71 7.64 6.36
C VAL A 175 13.85 8.82 5.93
N PHE A 176 14.47 9.87 5.36
CA PHE A 176 13.72 11.00 4.78
C PHE A 176 12.76 10.53 3.68
N GLY A 177 13.21 9.72 2.71
CA GLY A 177 12.34 9.17 1.66
C GLY A 177 11.20 8.29 2.21
N LEU A 178 11.47 7.47 3.23
CA LEU A 178 10.46 6.64 3.89
C LEU A 178 9.43 7.47 4.66
N LEU A 179 9.85 8.53 5.36
CA LEU A 179 8.93 9.46 6.04
C LEU A 179 8.12 10.30 5.05
N CYS A 180 8.70 10.67 3.92
CA CYS A 180 7.95 11.29 2.81
C CYS A 180 6.89 10.34 2.26
N ASN A 181 7.19 9.05 2.12
CA ASN A 181 6.20 8.03 1.76
C ASN A 181 5.09 7.86 2.81
N ALA A 182 5.41 8.02 4.11
CA ALA A 182 4.43 8.05 5.19
C ALA A 182 3.56 9.30 5.14
N ALA A 183 4.15 10.49 4.96
CA ALA A 183 3.43 11.75 4.78
C ALA A 183 2.43 11.67 3.62
N SER A 184 2.83 11.12 2.47
CA SER A 184 1.95 10.85 1.34
C SER A 184 0.97 9.68 1.52
N GLY A 185 0.86 9.04 2.70
CA GLY A 185 -0.15 8.02 2.99
C GLY A 185 0.03 6.63 2.34
N ARG A 186 1.15 6.36 1.68
CA ARG A 186 1.34 5.23 0.73
C ARG A 186 1.57 3.86 1.40
N VAL A 187 0.68 3.44 2.31
CA VAL A 187 0.91 2.29 3.22
C VAL A 187 1.10 0.96 2.49
N THR A 188 0.26 0.66 1.49
CA THR A 188 0.36 -0.54 0.62
C THR A 188 1.79 -0.72 0.09
N PHE A 189 2.35 0.37 -0.44
CA PHE A 189 3.67 0.40 -1.06
C PHE A 189 4.80 0.44 -0.02
N GLY A 190 4.60 1.08 1.13
CA GLY A 190 5.52 1.01 2.27
C GLY A 190 5.70 -0.42 2.79
N LEU A 191 4.59 -1.15 2.97
CA LEU A 191 4.59 -2.55 3.39
C LEU A 191 5.24 -3.47 2.33
N GLY A 192 4.91 -3.29 1.05
CA GLY A 192 5.60 -3.98 -0.04
C GLY A 192 7.10 -3.68 -0.09
N THR A 193 7.49 -2.44 0.18
CA THR A 193 8.90 -2.01 0.26
C THR A 193 9.64 -2.68 1.42
N MET A 194 9.01 -2.84 2.58
CA MET A 194 9.59 -3.56 3.73
C MET A 194 9.96 -5.00 3.35
N PHE A 195 9.03 -5.75 2.78
CA PHE A 195 9.29 -7.12 2.32
C PHE A 195 10.31 -7.17 1.16
N GLY A 196 10.24 -6.22 0.22
CA GLY A 196 11.20 -6.12 -0.89
C GLY A 196 12.64 -5.83 -0.44
N LEU A 197 12.82 -4.93 0.51
CA LEU A 197 14.11 -4.69 1.18
C LEU A 197 14.56 -5.93 1.96
N GLY A 198 13.65 -6.69 2.55
CA GLY A 198 13.93 -7.99 3.17
C GLY A 198 14.46 -9.02 2.17
N ALA A 199 13.82 -9.16 1.01
CA ALA A 199 14.25 -10.05 -0.07
C ALA A 199 15.63 -9.65 -0.61
N VAL A 200 15.86 -8.35 -0.84
CA VAL A 200 17.17 -7.81 -1.24
C VAL A 200 18.23 -8.04 -0.16
N ALA A 201 17.91 -7.82 1.12
CA ALA A 201 18.82 -8.11 2.24
C ALA A 201 19.17 -9.61 2.32
N ALA A 202 18.21 -10.52 2.11
CA ALA A 202 18.48 -11.95 2.01
C ALA A 202 19.44 -12.27 0.84
N VAL A 203 19.29 -11.59 -0.31
CA VAL A 203 20.17 -11.81 -1.48
C VAL A 203 21.57 -11.21 -1.33
N PHE A 204 21.72 -10.06 -0.68
CA PHE A 204 23.00 -9.32 -0.62
C PHE A 204 23.73 -9.39 0.73
N CYS A 205 23.04 -9.64 1.84
CA CYS A 205 23.57 -9.56 3.21
C CYS A 205 23.65 -10.91 3.95
N TRP A 206 23.37 -12.02 3.24
CA TRP A 206 23.32 -13.39 3.77
C TRP A 206 24.51 -13.75 4.69
N PRO A 207 24.27 -14.37 5.87
CA PRO A 207 25.35 -14.67 6.82
C PRO A 207 26.48 -15.52 6.24
N TYR A 208 27.73 -15.12 6.47
CA TYR A 208 28.92 -15.82 5.95
C TYR A 208 28.97 -17.28 6.42
N ARG A 209 28.61 -17.56 7.68
CA ARG A 209 28.47 -18.91 8.25
C ARG A 209 27.53 -19.83 7.47
N TRP A 210 26.60 -19.28 6.68
CA TRP A 210 25.63 -20.02 5.88
C TRP A 210 25.81 -19.79 4.36
N ARG A 211 26.98 -19.29 3.92
CA ARG A 211 27.27 -18.96 2.49
C ARG A 211 27.02 -20.11 1.51
N HIS A 212 27.13 -21.36 1.98
CA HIS A 212 26.91 -22.57 1.18
C HIS A 212 25.45 -23.05 1.17
N LYS A 213 24.61 -22.66 2.14
CA LYS A 213 23.17 -23.03 2.20
C LYS A 213 22.35 -22.16 1.22
N ARG A 214 22.60 -22.34 -0.08
CA ARG A 214 21.95 -21.59 -1.18
C ARG A 214 20.43 -21.79 -1.23
N TRP A 215 19.94 -22.97 -0.84
CA TRP A 215 18.51 -23.29 -0.76
C TRP A 215 17.83 -22.47 0.35
N ALA A 216 18.36 -22.45 1.57
CA ALA A 216 17.83 -21.66 2.68
C ALA A 216 17.79 -20.15 2.36
N LYS A 217 18.75 -19.67 1.55
CA LYS A 217 18.75 -18.30 1.03
C LYS A 217 17.59 -18.03 0.06
N ALA A 218 17.25 -18.98 -0.81
CA ALA A 218 16.09 -18.88 -1.69
C ALA A 218 14.77 -18.97 -0.91
N LEU A 219 14.68 -19.87 0.08
CA LEU A 219 13.51 -20.01 0.97
C LEU A 219 13.22 -18.75 1.82
N VAL A 220 14.19 -17.85 2.01
CA VAL A 220 13.93 -16.53 2.62
C VAL A 220 13.66 -15.47 1.55
N ALA A 221 14.45 -15.41 0.48
CA ALA A 221 14.32 -14.36 -0.53
C ALA A 221 13.03 -14.45 -1.35
N ALA A 222 12.59 -15.65 -1.74
CA ALA A 222 11.44 -15.83 -2.62
C ALA A 222 10.09 -15.55 -1.92
N PRO A 223 9.81 -16.03 -0.68
CA PRO A 223 8.60 -15.64 0.03
C PRO A 223 8.56 -14.15 0.37
N LEU A 224 9.70 -13.52 0.69
CA LEU A 224 9.75 -12.07 0.88
C LEU A 224 9.49 -11.30 -0.43
N ALA A 225 9.93 -11.81 -1.58
CA ALA A 225 9.60 -11.23 -2.89
C ALA A 225 8.12 -11.45 -3.27
N ALA A 226 7.54 -12.61 -2.95
CA ALA A 226 6.10 -12.85 -3.06
C ALA A 226 5.31 -11.86 -2.19
N LEU A 227 5.60 -11.78 -0.88
CA LEU A 227 4.94 -10.88 0.07
C LEU A 227 5.11 -9.40 -0.31
N ALA A 228 6.25 -8.99 -0.89
CA ALA A 228 6.42 -7.65 -1.44
C ALA A 228 5.39 -7.35 -2.55
N THR A 229 5.14 -8.32 -3.42
CA THR A 229 4.23 -8.23 -4.57
C THR A 229 2.77 -8.35 -4.16
N MET A 230 2.46 -9.30 -3.27
CA MET A 230 1.12 -9.49 -2.67
C MET A 230 0.70 -8.31 -1.80
N SER A 231 1.67 -7.61 -1.19
CA SER A 231 1.42 -6.33 -0.51
C SER A 231 1.26 -5.20 -1.53
N SER A 232 2.19 -5.04 -2.48
CA SER A 232 2.06 -4.04 -3.56
C SER A 232 2.72 -4.54 -4.85
N PRO A 233 1.96 -4.70 -5.96
CA PRO A 233 2.51 -5.09 -7.25
C PRO A 233 3.66 -4.18 -7.72
N VAL A 234 3.61 -2.89 -7.38
CA VAL A 234 4.66 -1.89 -7.69
C VAL A 234 5.95 -2.16 -6.90
N ALA A 235 5.87 -2.61 -5.65
CA ALA A 235 7.05 -3.05 -4.90
C ALA A 235 7.63 -4.36 -5.46
N GLY A 236 6.76 -5.29 -5.88
CA GLY A 236 7.14 -6.51 -6.59
C GLY A 236 7.89 -6.22 -7.90
N LEU A 237 7.38 -5.30 -8.71
CA LEU A 237 8.03 -4.76 -9.92
C LEU A 237 9.44 -4.23 -9.62
N PHE A 238 9.60 -3.45 -8.55
CA PHE A 238 10.90 -2.89 -8.16
C PHE A 238 11.91 -3.96 -7.71
N VAL A 239 11.45 -5.01 -7.02
CA VAL A 239 12.27 -6.22 -6.76
C VAL A 239 12.63 -6.92 -8.09
N GLY A 240 11.70 -6.97 -9.04
CA GLY A 240 11.91 -7.43 -10.41
C GLY A 240 13.01 -6.67 -11.17
N LEU A 241 13.08 -5.34 -11.05
CA LEU A 241 14.16 -4.53 -11.66
C LEU A 241 15.56 -4.88 -11.09
N VAL A 242 15.63 -5.30 -9.81
CA VAL A 242 16.86 -5.86 -9.22
C VAL A 242 17.12 -7.28 -9.76
N ALA A 243 16.09 -8.11 -9.92
CA ALA A 243 16.20 -9.44 -10.51
C ALA A 243 16.74 -9.40 -11.96
N VAL A 244 16.22 -8.49 -12.80
CA VAL A 244 16.69 -8.26 -14.18
C VAL A 244 18.16 -7.83 -14.17
N ALA A 245 18.56 -6.88 -13.31
CA ALA A 245 19.95 -6.49 -13.21
C ALA A 245 20.87 -7.64 -12.77
N LEU A 246 20.41 -8.52 -11.87
CA LEU A 246 21.14 -9.75 -11.49
C LEU A 246 21.22 -10.75 -12.65
N PHE A 247 20.14 -10.91 -13.43
CA PHE A 247 20.07 -11.79 -14.60
C PHE A 247 21.08 -11.37 -15.67
N LEU A 248 21.13 -10.07 -16.02
CA LEU A 248 22.08 -9.49 -16.97
C LEU A 248 23.54 -9.60 -16.49
N GLN A 249 23.79 -9.59 -15.17
CA GLN A 249 25.11 -9.87 -14.59
C GLN A 249 25.45 -11.38 -14.51
N LYS A 250 24.67 -12.26 -15.17
CA LYS A 250 24.76 -13.75 -15.09
C LYS A 250 24.62 -14.32 -13.67
N ARG A 251 24.13 -13.54 -12.68
CA ARG A 251 23.94 -13.96 -11.27
C ARG A 251 22.62 -14.74 -11.07
N ARG A 252 22.35 -15.72 -11.96
CA ARG A 252 21.04 -16.37 -12.15
C ARG A 252 20.32 -16.80 -10.86
N PRO A 253 20.94 -17.47 -9.87
CA PRO A 253 20.21 -17.91 -8.66
C PRO A 253 19.64 -16.76 -7.81
N GLY A 254 20.29 -15.59 -7.83
CA GLY A 254 19.77 -14.39 -7.16
C GLY A 254 18.70 -13.66 -7.98
N ALA A 255 18.72 -13.81 -9.30
CA ALA A 255 17.64 -13.32 -10.17
C ALA A 255 16.38 -14.17 -10.00
N TRP A 256 16.50 -15.49 -10.06
CA TRP A 256 15.36 -16.41 -9.90
C TRP A 256 14.68 -16.29 -8.54
N ALA A 257 15.44 -16.19 -7.45
CA ALA A 257 14.89 -16.01 -6.11
C ALA A 257 14.20 -14.66 -5.88
N LEU A 258 14.42 -13.65 -6.74
CA LEU A 258 13.75 -12.35 -6.67
C LEU A 258 12.70 -12.14 -7.79
N GLY A 259 12.77 -12.88 -8.89
CA GLY A 259 11.91 -12.68 -10.05
C GLY A 259 10.73 -13.66 -10.14
N LEU A 260 10.97 -14.95 -9.93
CA LEU A 260 9.94 -15.98 -10.19
C LEU A 260 8.73 -15.84 -9.25
N ALA A 261 8.96 -15.50 -7.98
CA ALA A 261 7.90 -15.32 -7.00
C ALA A 261 6.99 -14.12 -7.32
N PRO A 262 7.50 -12.89 -7.57
CA PRO A 262 6.69 -11.79 -8.09
C PRO A 262 5.94 -12.11 -9.39
N THR A 263 6.59 -12.75 -10.37
CA THR A 263 5.94 -13.11 -11.64
C THR A 263 4.78 -14.09 -11.42
N ALA A 264 4.96 -15.10 -10.56
CA ALA A 264 3.89 -16.04 -10.22
C ALA A 264 2.70 -15.36 -9.51
N VAL A 265 2.97 -14.43 -8.58
CA VAL A 265 1.92 -13.65 -7.91
C VAL A 265 1.14 -12.82 -8.93
N VAL A 266 1.81 -12.04 -9.79
CA VAL A 266 1.13 -11.20 -10.80
C VAL A 266 0.33 -12.05 -11.80
N ALA A 267 0.89 -13.16 -12.29
CA ALA A 267 0.20 -14.05 -13.22
C ALA A 267 -1.05 -14.71 -12.58
N ALA A 268 -0.94 -15.16 -11.33
CA ALA A 268 -2.07 -15.71 -10.59
C ALA A 268 -3.15 -14.64 -10.31
N SER A 269 -2.75 -13.42 -9.95
CA SER A 269 -3.68 -12.29 -9.77
C SER A 269 -4.44 -11.98 -11.05
N ALA A 270 -3.77 -11.82 -12.18
CA ALA A 270 -4.40 -11.48 -13.47
C ALA A 270 -5.35 -12.58 -13.98
N LEU A 271 -5.04 -13.86 -13.74
CA LEU A 271 -5.86 -14.99 -14.17
C LEU A 271 -7.07 -15.23 -13.24
N LEU A 272 -6.92 -14.98 -11.93
CA LEU A 272 -7.97 -15.22 -10.94
C LEU A 272 -8.88 -14.00 -10.75
N PHE A 273 -8.37 -12.78 -10.89
CA PHE A 273 -9.05 -11.52 -10.59
C PHE A 273 -8.85 -10.54 -11.76
N PRO A 274 -9.61 -10.69 -12.86
CA PRO A 274 -9.47 -9.81 -14.02
C PRO A 274 -9.74 -8.36 -13.62
N PHE A 275 -8.78 -7.48 -13.94
CA PHE A 275 -8.86 -6.05 -13.66
C PHE A 275 -8.17 -5.28 -14.78
N SER A 276 -8.88 -4.30 -15.31
CA SER A 276 -8.47 -3.35 -16.35
C SER A 276 -8.10 -1.99 -15.70
N GLY A 277 -8.17 -0.87 -16.42
CA GLY A 277 -7.88 0.46 -15.90
C GLY A 277 -6.46 0.95 -16.21
N THR A 278 -6.28 2.28 -16.21
CA THR A 278 -4.98 2.90 -16.53
C THR A 278 -4.60 3.96 -15.51
N GLN A 279 -3.31 4.00 -15.14
CA GLN A 279 -2.78 5.08 -14.32
C GLN A 279 -2.20 6.17 -15.25
N PRO A 280 -2.70 7.41 -15.21
CA PRO A 280 -2.15 8.48 -16.04
C PRO A 280 -0.70 8.79 -15.68
N MET A 281 0.09 9.16 -16.69
CA MET A 281 1.48 9.59 -16.54
C MET A 281 1.80 10.76 -17.47
N ALA A 282 1.41 11.96 -17.07
CA ALA A 282 1.76 13.20 -17.78
C ALA A 282 3.29 13.34 -17.94
N PHE A 283 3.71 13.99 -19.04
CA PHE A 283 5.13 14.16 -19.40
C PHE A 283 5.99 14.73 -18.24
N GLY A 284 5.51 15.76 -17.54
CA GLY A 284 6.22 16.35 -16.40
C GLY A 284 6.50 15.34 -15.27
N SER A 285 5.59 14.40 -15.03
CA SER A 285 5.74 13.31 -14.06
C SER A 285 6.77 12.25 -14.48
N ALA A 286 7.11 12.18 -15.77
CA ALA A 286 8.17 11.32 -16.30
C ALA A 286 9.58 11.93 -16.19
N VAL A 287 9.70 13.26 -16.28
CA VAL A 287 11.00 13.97 -16.33
C VAL A 287 11.87 13.64 -15.11
N LEU A 288 11.34 13.79 -13.89
CA LEU A 288 12.12 13.65 -12.67
C LEU A 288 12.58 12.20 -12.36
N PRO A 289 11.74 11.14 -12.41
CA PRO A 289 12.23 9.78 -12.23
C PRO A 289 13.22 9.37 -13.33
N LEU A 290 13.03 9.82 -14.59
CA LEU A 290 13.98 9.56 -15.67
C LEU A 290 15.33 10.24 -15.42
N LEU A 291 15.32 11.52 -15.02
CA LEU A 291 16.50 12.28 -14.65
C LEU A 291 17.26 11.58 -13.50
N TYR A 292 16.58 11.19 -12.44
CA TYR A 292 17.22 10.48 -11.31
C TYR A 292 17.71 9.08 -11.68
N ALA A 293 17.06 8.39 -12.61
CA ALA A 293 17.55 7.15 -13.19
C ALA A 293 18.88 7.37 -13.93
N VAL A 294 18.97 8.36 -14.82
CA VAL A 294 20.19 8.69 -15.57
C VAL A 294 21.31 9.19 -14.64
N LEU A 295 21.02 10.06 -13.67
CA LEU A 295 21.98 10.51 -12.67
C LEU A 295 22.53 9.35 -11.83
N GLY A 296 21.65 8.43 -11.40
CA GLY A 296 22.02 7.18 -10.72
C GLY A 296 22.88 6.26 -11.62
N ALA A 297 22.60 6.18 -12.91
CA ALA A 297 23.38 5.39 -13.85
C ALA A 297 24.78 6.01 -14.13
N VAL A 298 24.89 7.34 -14.21
CA VAL A 298 26.12 8.04 -14.63
C VAL A 298 27.05 8.37 -13.45
N LEU A 299 26.53 8.98 -12.38
CA LEU A 299 27.34 9.51 -11.26
C LEU A 299 27.90 8.38 -10.38
N VAL A 300 27.18 7.28 -10.22
CA VAL A 300 27.61 6.12 -9.43
C VAL A 300 28.91 5.48 -9.98
N PRO A 301 29.87 5.06 -9.13
CA PRO A 301 31.12 4.45 -9.58
C PRO A 301 30.93 3.28 -10.56
N LYS A 302 31.71 3.26 -11.67
CA LYS A 302 31.64 2.24 -12.74
C LYS A 302 31.60 0.78 -12.23
N ARG A 303 32.24 0.50 -11.08
CA ARG A 303 32.30 -0.83 -10.42
C ARG A 303 30.99 -1.28 -9.74
N TRP A 304 29.97 -0.43 -9.59
CA TRP A 304 28.67 -0.78 -9.00
C TRP A 304 27.70 -1.31 -10.08
N LYS A 305 28.11 -2.38 -10.79
CA LYS A 305 27.40 -2.90 -11.97
C LYS A 305 25.90 -3.10 -11.75
N THR A 306 25.49 -3.66 -10.61
CA THR A 306 24.05 -3.87 -10.31
C THR A 306 23.27 -2.57 -10.27
N VAL A 307 23.74 -1.57 -9.51
CA VAL A 307 23.06 -0.26 -9.40
C VAL A 307 22.95 0.40 -10.78
N ARG A 308 24.06 0.48 -11.52
CA ARG A 308 24.07 1.11 -12.85
C ARG A 308 23.16 0.40 -13.86
N ILE A 309 23.04 -0.93 -13.80
CA ILE A 309 22.13 -1.70 -14.67
C ILE A 309 20.67 -1.50 -14.24
N THR A 310 20.36 -1.59 -12.94
CA THR A 310 19.00 -1.28 -12.44
C THR A 310 18.59 0.14 -12.80
N SER A 311 19.49 1.13 -12.69
CA SER A 311 19.23 2.52 -13.12
C SER A 311 18.94 2.67 -14.61
N TRP A 312 19.69 1.99 -15.50
CA TRP A 312 19.40 2.03 -16.94
C TRP A 312 18.12 1.29 -17.33
N VAL A 313 17.87 0.12 -16.74
CA VAL A 313 16.62 -0.64 -16.96
C VAL A 313 15.42 0.16 -16.44
N TYR A 314 15.54 0.83 -15.29
CA TYR A 314 14.52 1.73 -14.75
C TYR A 314 14.31 2.97 -15.64
N ALA A 315 15.37 3.58 -16.18
CA ALA A 315 15.25 4.68 -17.13
C ALA A 315 14.44 4.28 -18.38
N LEU A 316 14.79 3.13 -18.99
CA LEU A 316 14.05 2.57 -20.13
C LEU A 316 12.58 2.26 -19.76
N PHE A 317 12.34 1.72 -18.56
CA PHE A 317 11.00 1.37 -18.11
C PHE A 317 10.14 2.61 -17.76
N VAL A 318 10.75 3.69 -17.26
CA VAL A 318 10.07 5.00 -17.08
C VAL A 318 9.62 5.57 -18.43
N VAL A 319 10.47 5.48 -19.47
CA VAL A 319 10.07 5.87 -20.84
C VAL A 319 8.98 4.95 -21.38
N GLY A 320 9.10 3.62 -21.19
CA GLY A 320 8.09 2.66 -21.62
C GLY A 320 6.71 2.88 -20.98
N VAL A 321 6.64 3.17 -19.68
CA VAL A 321 5.38 3.46 -18.95
C VAL A 321 4.81 4.85 -19.29
N TRP A 322 5.63 5.79 -19.76
CA TRP A 322 5.15 7.05 -20.32
C TRP A 322 4.60 6.90 -21.75
N LEU A 323 5.22 6.05 -22.58
CA LEU A 323 4.76 5.79 -23.95
C LEU A 323 3.57 4.82 -24.03
N ILE A 324 3.36 3.97 -23.02
CA ILE A 324 2.34 2.91 -23.01
C ILE A 324 1.48 3.02 -21.75
N SER A 325 0.25 3.52 -21.93
CA SER A 325 -0.78 3.58 -20.89
C SER A 325 -0.97 2.22 -20.22
N SER A 326 -0.92 2.19 -18.89
CA SER A 326 -0.92 0.96 -18.10
C SER A 326 -1.29 1.22 -16.64
N GLN A 327 -1.63 0.18 -15.89
CA GLN A 327 -1.90 0.23 -14.43
C GLN A 327 -0.71 0.71 -13.59
N ILE A 328 0.49 0.81 -14.18
CA ILE A 328 1.69 1.30 -13.50
C ILE A 328 1.67 2.83 -13.48
N GLY A 329 1.70 3.47 -14.65
CA GLY A 329 1.72 4.93 -14.83
C GLY A 329 2.63 5.66 -13.83
N SER A 330 2.11 6.75 -13.26
CA SER A 330 2.82 7.58 -12.28
C SER A 330 3.39 6.83 -11.05
N ASN A 331 2.90 5.63 -10.72
CA ASN A 331 3.48 4.83 -9.62
C ASN A 331 4.96 4.44 -9.87
N ILE A 332 5.42 4.46 -11.13
CA ILE A 332 6.82 4.19 -11.47
C ILE A 332 7.79 5.17 -10.78
N THR A 333 7.33 6.40 -10.46
CA THR A 333 8.10 7.44 -9.75
C THR A 333 8.59 6.99 -8.37
N ARG A 334 7.86 6.08 -7.71
CA ARG A 334 8.05 5.73 -6.29
C ARG A 334 9.44 5.12 -6.01
N LEU A 335 10.07 4.44 -6.98
CA LEU A 335 11.45 3.92 -6.82
C LEU A 335 12.48 5.06 -6.73
N ALA A 336 12.37 6.06 -7.61
CA ALA A 336 13.24 7.23 -7.58
C ALA A 336 13.10 7.97 -6.24
N MET A 337 11.85 8.22 -5.81
CA MET A 337 11.55 8.92 -4.56
C MET A 337 12.17 8.25 -3.32
N LEU A 338 12.17 6.92 -3.23
CA LEU A 338 12.76 6.24 -2.07
C LEU A 338 14.30 6.12 -2.13
N PHE A 339 14.87 5.83 -3.30
CA PHE A 339 16.25 5.31 -3.37
C PHE A 339 17.25 6.12 -4.18
N ALA A 340 16.84 7.11 -4.98
CA ALA A 340 17.78 7.89 -5.79
C ALA A 340 18.76 8.68 -4.91
N GLY A 341 18.26 9.41 -3.91
CA GLY A 341 19.08 10.13 -2.94
C GLY A 341 20.00 9.21 -2.13
N VAL A 342 19.52 8.04 -1.73
CA VAL A 342 20.33 7.02 -1.02
C VAL A 342 21.53 6.60 -1.87
N VAL A 343 21.30 6.32 -3.16
CA VAL A 343 22.34 5.93 -4.12
C VAL A 343 23.35 7.06 -4.36
N LEU A 344 22.87 8.30 -4.51
CA LEU A 344 23.72 9.48 -4.69
C LEU A 344 24.56 9.79 -3.44
N ALA A 345 23.97 9.72 -2.24
CA ALA A 345 24.64 9.95 -0.96
C ALA A 345 25.71 8.88 -0.69
N ALA A 346 25.44 7.63 -1.02
CA ALA A 346 26.43 6.56 -0.96
C ALA A 346 27.56 6.71 -2.01
N ALA A 347 27.29 7.36 -3.14
CA ALA A 347 28.24 7.59 -4.22
C ALA A 347 29.13 8.84 -4.02
N LEU A 348 28.64 9.87 -3.31
CA LEU A 348 29.34 11.14 -3.07
C LEU A 348 30.78 10.96 -2.53
N PRO A 349 31.09 10.06 -1.57
CA PRO A 349 32.46 9.78 -1.08
C PRO A 349 33.39 9.08 -2.10
N PHE A 350 32.97 8.92 -3.35
CA PHE A 350 33.77 8.46 -4.49
C PHE A 350 33.89 9.51 -5.60
N THR A 351 33.53 10.75 -5.30
CA THR A 351 33.79 11.93 -6.14
C THR A 351 34.87 12.80 -5.48
N VAL A 352 35.71 13.45 -6.29
CA VAL A 352 36.74 14.37 -5.78
C VAL A 352 36.09 15.72 -5.47
N PRO A 353 36.23 16.28 -4.24
CA PRO A 353 35.65 17.56 -3.88
C PRO A 353 35.95 18.69 -4.89
N ARG A 354 35.01 19.64 -5.04
CA ARG A 354 35.10 20.78 -5.97
C ARG A 354 35.25 20.41 -7.47
N THR A 355 35.13 19.14 -7.88
CA THR A 355 35.04 18.78 -9.31
C THR A 355 33.62 18.90 -9.85
N ARG A 356 33.45 19.08 -11.17
CA ARG A 356 32.13 19.07 -11.85
C ARG A 356 31.24 17.89 -11.42
N LYS A 357 31.84 16.71 -11.24
CA LYS A 357 31.12 15.51 -10.79
C LYS A 357 30.65 15.58 -9.33
N TRP A 358 31.46 16.16 -8.44
CA TRP A 358 31.06 16.38 -7.04
C TRP A 358 29.91 17.38 -6.97
N TYR A 359 30.01 18.53 -7.65
CA TYR A 359 28.92 19.50 -7.75
C TYR A 359 27.64 18.88 -8.32
N ALA A 360 27.71 18.13 -9.42
CA ALA A 360 26.55 17.45 -9.97
C ALA A 360 25.92 16.42 -9.00
N THR A 361 26.73 15.76 -8.16
CA THR A 361 26.22 14.81 -7.15
C THR A 361 25.59 15.55 -5.95
N VAL A 362 26.14 16.69 -5.54
CA VAL A 362 25.57 17.54 -4.48
C VAL A 362 24.27 18.20 -4.94
N LEU A 363 24.24 18.79 -6.14
CA LEU A 363 23.04 19.40 -6.71
C LEU A 363 21.91 18.38 -6.93
N ALA A 364 22.23 17.17 -7.38
CA ALA A 364 21.26 16.07 -7.47
C ALA A 364 20.73 15.63 -6.08
N LEU A 365 21.55 15.71 -5.02
CA LEU A 365 21.10 15.42 -3.65
C LEU A 365 20.18 16.51 -3.10
N VAL A 366 20.52 17.79 -3.32
CA VAL A 366 19.67 18.92 -2.93
C VAL A 366 18.35 18.88 -3.70
N GLY A 367 18.39 18.70 -5.02
CA GLY A 367 17.21 18.57 -5.86
C GLY A 367 16.31 17.38 -5.49
N PHE A 368 16.88 16.27 -5.00
CA PHE A 368 16.13 15.12 -4.50
C PHE A 368 15.36 15.48 -3.23
N VAL A 369 16.03 16.10 -2.25
CA VAL A 369 15.41 16.53 -0.98
C VAL A 369 14.34 17.58 -1.24
N VAL A 370 14.60 18.55 -2.12
CA VAL A 370 13.65 19.61 -2.50
C VAL A 370 12.43 19.03 -3.23
N TRP A 371 12.61 18.21 -4.27
CA TRP A 371 11.50 17.62 -5.03
C TRP A 371 10.54 16.83 -4.13
N ILE A 372 11.08 15.95 -3.30
CA ILE A 372 10.27 15.02 -2.50
C ILE A 372 9.72 15.71 -1.25
N GLY A 373 10.47 16.65 -0.67
CA GLY A 373 10.00 17.51 0.41
C GLY A 373 8.81 18.36 -0.03
N ILE A 374 8.93 19.05 -1.16
CA ILE A 374 7.81 19.80 -1.75
C ILE A 374 6.64 18.87 -2.04
N LYS A 375 6.84 17.74 -2.74
CA LYS A 375 5.72 16.86 -3.09
C LYS A 375 5.04 16.22 -1.86
N SER A 376 5.76 15.98 -0.77
CA SER A 376 5.15 15.44 0.45
C SER A 376 4.42 16.50 1.27
N VAL A 377 4.86 17.77 1.23
CA VAL A 377 4.08 18.90 1.79
C VAL A 377 2.82 19.13 0.96
N ASP A 378 2.95 19.14 -0.35
CA ASP A 378 1.86 19.25 -1.33
C ASP A 378 0.82 18.13 -1.17
N ASP A 379 1.25 16.87 -1.06
CA ASP A 379 0.38 15.73 -0.72
C ASP A 379 -0.36 15.96 0.61
N VAL A 380 0.34 16.35 1.69
CA VAL A 380 -0.26 16.53 3.02
C VAL A 380 -1.25 17.70 3.08
N VAL A 381 -0.98 18.80 2.38
CA VAL A 381 -1.83 20.00 2.39
C VAL A 381 -3.11 19.77 1.58
N HIS A 382 -3.01 19.35 0.32
CA HIS A 382 -4.19 19.21 -0.55
C HIS A 382 -5.10 18.04 -0.16
N THR A 383 -4.54 16.98 0.43
CA THR A 383 -5.32 15.81 0.87
C THR A 383 -5.86 15.91 2.30
N ALA A 384 -5.58 16.99 3.04
CA ALA A 384 -6.11 17.18 4.38
C ALA A 384 -7.64 17.30 4.35
N PRO A 385 -8.40 16.37 4.98
CA PRO A 385 -9.86 16.43 4.93
C PRO A 385 -10.39 17.58 5.77
N ALA A 386 -11.38 18.31 5.22
CA ALA A 386 -12.13 19.31 5.96
C ALA A 386 -12.72 18.72 7.26
N ALA A 387 -12.74 19.51 8.33
CA ALA A 387 -13.10 19.03 9.67
C ALA A 387 -14.50 18.37 9.74
N SER A 388 -15.42 18.80 8.87
CA SER A 388 -16.77 18.24 8.72
C SER A 388 -16.78 16.75 8.37
N TRP A 389 -15.86 16.27 7.53
CA TRP A 389 -15.70 14.83 7.22
C TRP A 389 -15.35 13.96 8.44
N SER A 390 -14.87 14.58 9.52
CA SER A 390 -14.45 13.89 10.75
C SER A 390 -15.33 14.22 11.97
N ARG A 391 -16.19 15.24 11.90
CA ARG A 391 -17.02 15.72 13.02
C ARG A 391 -18.52 15.80 12.72
N GLU A 392 -18.90 16.04 11.47
CA GLU A 392 -20.25 16.45 11.04
C GLU A 392 -20.76 15.59 9.87
N LEU A 393 -20.34 14.32 9.83
CA LEU A 393 -20.78 13.31 8.86
C LEU A 393 -22.15 12.70 9.20
N ALA A 394 -22.49 12.60 10.49
CA ALA A 394 -23.69 11.93 10.96
C ALA A 394 -25.02 12.52 10.40
N PRO A 395 -25.20 13.85 10.25
CA PRO A 395 -26.39 14.41 9.61
C PRO A 395 -26.58 13.92 8.17
N LEU A 396 -25.51 13.89 7.36
CA LEU A 396 -25.55 13.40 5.98
C LEU A 396 -25.94 11.91 5.92
N VAL A 397 -25.30 11.08 6.74
CA VAL A 397 -25.59 9.63 6.82
C VAL A 397 -27.05 9.39 7.23
N HIS A 398 -27.57 10.15 8.20
CA HIS A 398 -28.98 10.05 8.62
C HIS A 398 -29.95 10.39 7.47
N GLN A 399 -29.67 11.43 6.68
CA GLN A 399 -30.56 11.81 5.56
C GLN A 399 -30.47 10.81 4.40
N LEU A 400 -29.28 10.25 4.11
CA LEU A 400 -29.13 9.16 3.14
C LEU A 400 -29.93 7.92 3.56
N GLN A 401 -29.86 7.52 4.83
CA GLN A 401 -30.66 6.42 5.39
C GLN A 401 -32.17 6.70 5.32
N LYS A 402 -32.59 7.92 5.68
CA LYS A 402 -34.00 8.37 5.61
C LYS A 402 -34.53 8.39 4.18
N ALA A 403 -33.69 8.71 3.20
CA ALA A 403 -34.01 8.66 1.77
C ALA A 403 -33.97 7.23 1.17
N GLY A 404 -33.51 6.23 1.93
CA GLY A 404 -33.38 4.86 1.45
C GLY A 404 -32.23 4.64 0.46
N ALA A 405 -31.18 5.47 0.53
CA ALA A 405 -30.05 5.47 -0.42
C ALA A 405 -29.33 4.10 -0.53
N GLN A 406 -29.42 3.25 0.49
CA GLN A 406 -28.94 1.86 0.49
C GLN A 406 -29.66 0.92 -0.50
N LYS A 407 -30.56 1.43 -1.36
CA LYS A 407 -31.24 0.67 -2.44
C LYS A 407 -30.75 1.01 -3.85
N GLY A 408 -29.92 2.04 -4.01
CA GLY A 408 -29.39 2.49 -5.31
C GLY A 408 -27.91 2.83 -5.21
N ARG A 409 -27.41 3.65 -6.14
CA ARG A 409 -26.09 4.29 -5.99
C ARG A 409 -26.21 5.74 -5.56
N VAL A 410 -25.19 6.18 -4.82
CA VAL A 410 -24.97 7.59 -4.46
C VAL A 410 -23.73 8.08 -5.19
N GLU A 411 -23.85 9.16 -5.95
CA GLU A 411 -22.68 9.90 -6.40
C GLU A 411 -22.31 10.96 -5.35
N VAL A 412 -21.01 11.17 -5.13
CA VAL A 412 -20.50 12.17 -4.20
C VAL A 412 -19.38 12.91 -4.91
N VAL A 413 -19.64 14.17 -5.29
CA VAL A 413 -18.67 15.02 -6.01
C VAL A 413 -17.32 14.95 -5.27
N PRO A 414 -16.28 14.32 -5.84
CA PRO A 414 -15.11 13.88 -5.08
C PRO A 414 -14.42 15.05 -4.40
N ALA A 415 -14.14 14.97 -3.10
CA ALA A 415 -13.39 16.01 -2.40
C ALA A 415 -11.88 15.84 -2.65
N SER A 416 -11.10 16.92 -2.58
CA SER A 416 -9.63 16.89 -2.75
C SER A 416 -8.90 15.89 -1.82
N SER A 417 -9.53 15.59 -0.68
CA SER A 417 -9.06 14.62 0.32
C SER A 417 -9.44 13.17 0.02
N HIS A 418 -10.31 12.90 -0.95
CA HIS A 418 -10.95 11.61 -1.22
C HIS A 418 -11.53 10.90 0.04
N ARG A 419 -11.93 11.67 1.05
CA ARG A 419 -12.41 11.13 2.34
C ARG A 419 -13.82 10.57 2.22
N GLU A 420 -14.63 11.02 1.26
CA GLU A 420 -15.94 10.45 0.94
C GLU A 420 -15.86 8.94 0.68
N ALA A 421 -14.84 8.51 -0.07
CA ALA A 421 -14.63 7.12 -0.46
C ALA A 421 -14.47 6.15 0.72
N SER A 422 -14.02 6.61 1.89
CA SER A 422 -13.98 5.83 3.13
C SER A 422 -15.03 6.23 4.17
N ALA A 423 -15.53 7.47 4.11
CA ALA A 423 -16.52 7.96 5.06
C ALA A 423 -17.94 7.43 4.80
N LEU A 424 -18.32 7.26 3.53
CA LEU A 424 -19.69 6.93 3.12
C LEU A 424 -19.87 5.50 2.62
N ALA A 425 -18.80 4.86 2.13
CA ALA A 425 -18.80 3.47 1.68
C ALA A 425 -19.37 2.44 2.70
N PRO A 426 -19.29 2.62 4.03
CA PRO A 426 -19.95 1.72 5.00
C PRO A 426 -21.48 1.78 5.02
N TYR A 427 -22.09 2.81 4.40
CA TYR A 427 -23.51 3.13 4.51
C TYR A 427 -24.25 3.10 3.17
N VAL A 428 -23.55 3.38 2.07
CA VAL A 428 -24.10 3.43 0.70
C VAL A 428 -23.09 2.93 -0.32
N ASN A 429 -23.56 2.34 -1.42
CA ASN A 429 -22.71 2.03 -2.56
C ASN A 429 -22.50 3.30 -3.41
N LEU A 430 -21.24 3.68 -3.56
CA LEU A 430 -20.84 4.89 -4.27
C LEU A 430 -20.67 4.61 -5.77
N ALA A 431 -21.12 5.55 -6.61
CA ALA A 431 -20.95 5.45 -8.06
C ALA A 431 -19.48 5.63 -8.47
N ARG A 432 -18.79 6.62 -7.90
CA ARG A 432 -17.31 6.72 -7.91
C ARG A 432 -16.67 6.37 -6.56
N GLY A 433 -15.37 6.57 -6.42
CA GLY A 433 -14.61 6.26 -5.20
C GLY A 433 -13.14 6.65 -5.35
N TRP A 434 -12.24 6.05 -4.57
CA TRP A 434 -10.83 6.50 -4.58
C TRP A 434 -10.04 6.10 -5.84
N ASN A 435 -10.34 4.96 -6.46
CA ASN A 435 -9.45 4.36 -7.46
C ASN A 435 -9.51 5.04 -8.84
N ARG A 436 -8.72 6.10 -9.02
CA ARG A 436 -8.58 6.86 -10.28
C ARG A 436 -8.27 6.00 -11.52
N GLN A 437 -7.71 4.79 -11.39
CA GLN A 437 -7.50 3.89 -12.53
C GLN A 437 -8.80 3.29 -13.08
N ALA A 438 -9.76 3.01 -12.19
CA ALA A 438 -11.09 2.55 -12.54
C ALA A 438 -11.98 3.73 -12.95
N ASP A 439 -11.79 4.91 -12.36
CA ASP A 439 -12.57 6.10 -12.67
C ASP A 439 -12.35 6.60 -14.10
N ILE A 440 -11.08 6.72 -14.52
CA ILE A 440 -10.73 7.15 -15.89
C ILE A 440 -11.25 6.18 -16.95
N GLU A 441 -11.31 4.88 -16.63
CA GLU A 441 -11.81 3.84 -17.54
C GLU A 441 -13.34 3.80 -17.61
N ARG A 442 -14.04 3.92 -16.48
CA ARG A 442 -15.49 3.77 -16.40
C ARG A 442 -16.26 5.08 -16.62
N ASN A 443 -15.62 6.21 -16.33
CA ASN A 443 -16.23 7.54 -16.28
C ASN A 443 -15.36 8.59 -17.03
N PRO A 444 -14.95 8.35 -18.30
CA PRO A 444 -14.01 9.21 -19.01
C PRO A 444 -14.48 10.68 -19.16
N LEU A 445 -15.80 10.92 -19.19
CA LEU A 445 -16.42 12.24 -19.37
C LEU A 445 -15.98 13.31 -18.35
N PHE A 446 -15.53 12.92 -17.15
CA PHE A 446 -14.99 13.85 -16.15
C PHE A 446 -13.55 14.31 -16.47
N TYR A 447 -12.84 13.55 -17.32
CA TYR A 447 -11.41 13.63 -17.61
C TYR A 447 -11.07 14.03 -19.06
N ASP A 448 -12.03 13.97 -19.98
CA ASP A 448 -11.86 14.25 -21.42
C ASP A 448 -12.37 15.64 -21.86
N ASP A 449 -12.76 16.47 -20.89
CA ASP A 449 -13.31 17.81 -21.03
C ASP A 449 -14.71 17.91 -21.70
N THR A 450 -15.45 16.80 -21.84
CA THR A 450 -16.79 16.78 -22.47
C THR A 450 -17.98 16.96 -21.52
N LEU A 451 -17.79 16.90 -20.19
CA LEU A 451 -18.86 16.97 -19.19
C LEU A 451 -19.81 18.17 -19.38
N ASN A 452 -21.10 17.87 -19.56
CA ASN A 452 -22.18 18.82 -19.74
C ASN A 452 -23.52 18.29 -19.15
N ALA A 453 -24.58 19.10 -19.20
CA ALA A 453 -25.86 18.78 -18.54
C ALA A 453 -26.63 17.60 -19.18
N GLU A 454 -26.32 17.20 -20.40
CA GLU A 454 -26.95 16.07 -21.09
C GLU A 454 -26.19 14.77 -20.79
N ASN A 455 -24.89 14.70 -21.07
CA ASN A 455 -24.11 13.47 -20.83
C ASN A 455 -23.96 13.14 -19.33
N TYR A 456 -24.06 14.12 -18.42
CA TYR A 456 -24.17 13.85 -16.99
C TYR A 456 -25.49 13.13 -16.63
N HIS A 457 -26.60 13.48 -17.28
CA HIS A 457 -27.88 12.78 -17.07
C HIS A 457 -27.82 11.33 -17.58
N GLU A 458 -27.24 11.14 -18.77
CA GLU A 458 -27.01 9.79 -19.32
C GLU A 458 -26.11 8.95 -18.40
N TRP A 459 -25.07 9.55 -17.84
CA TRP A 459 -24.17 8.88 -16.89
C TRP A 459 -24.87 8.50 -15.58
N LEU A 460 -25.67 9.39 -15.00
CA LEU A 460 -26.49 9.10 -13.81
C LEU A 460 -27.44 7.91 -14.05
N ARG A 461 -28.04 7.83 -15.26
CA ARG A 461 -28.92 6.73 -15.66
C ARG A 461 -28.14 5.42 -15.93
N ARG A 462 -27.03 5.49 -16.67
CA ARG A 462 -26.08 4.37 -16.92
C ARG A 462 -25.68 3.68 -15.62
N TRP A 463 -25.26 4.46 -14.63
CA TRP A 463 -24.78 3.93 -13.35
C TRP A 463 -25.88 3.72 -12.29
N ALA A 464 -27.16 3.93 -12.61
CA ALA A 464 -28.29 3.83 -11.68
C ALA A 464 -28.07 4.65 -10.39
N VAL A 465 -27.66 5.90 -10.57
CA VAL A 465 -27.47 6.87 -9.49
C VAL A 465 -28.83 7.42 -9.06
N HIS A 466 -29.14 7.29 -7.77
CA HIS A 466 -30.41 7.71 -7.18
C HIS A 466 -30.27 9.03 -6.41
N TYR A 467 -29.06 9.30 -5.90
CA TYR A 467 -28.75 10.49 -5.10
C TYR A 467 -27.40 11.08 -5.51
N VAL A 468 -27.30 12.41 -5.50
CA VAL A 468 -26.05 13.15 -5.66
C VAL A 468 -25.78 13.96 -4.39
N VAL A 469 -24.62 13.78 -3.78
CA VAL A 469 -24.12 14.58 -2.66
C VAL A 469 -23.08 15.56 -3.18
N LEU A 470 -23.28 16.84 -2.89
CA LEU A 470 -22.28 17.87 -3.12
C LEU A 470 -21.68 18.34 -1.79
N PRO A 471 -20.40 18.03 -1.50
CA PRO A 471 -19.62 18.71 -0.48
C PRO A 471 -19.45 20.21 -0.80
N LYS A 472 -19.40 21.06 0.22
CA LYS A 472 -18.95 22.47 0.09
C LYS A 472 -17.43 22.64 0.26
N GLY A 473 -16.70 21.56 0.54
CA GLY A 473 -15.24 21.56 0.49
C GLY A 473 -14.72 21.64 -0.96
N GLU A 474 -13.41 21.74 -1.12
CA GLU A 474 -12.82 21.78 -2.46
C GLU A 474 -12.89 20.39 -3.15
N PRO A 475 -13.32 20.30 -4.43
CA PRO A 475 -13.29 19.06 -5.18
C PRO A 475 -11.88 18.55 -5.53
N ASP A 476 -11.79 17.30 -6.02
CA ASP A 476 -10.59 16.78 -6.69
C ASP A 476 -10.61 17.15 -8.19
N GLY A 477 -9.74 18.09 -8.56
CA GLY A 477 -9.39 18.41 -9.94
C GLY A 477 -10.50 19.01 -10.81
N ASP A 478 -10.16 19.28 -12.06
CA ASP A 478 -11.02 20.04 -13.00
C ASP A 478 -12.36 19.33 -13.28
N GLY A 479 -12.38 17.99 -13.24
CA GLY A 479 -13.60 17.19 -13.34
C GLY A 479 -14.56 17.41 -12.17
N GLY A 480 -14.06 17.39 -10.93
CA GLY A 480 -14.86 17.68 -9.74
C GLY A 480 -15.30 19.13 -9.64
N HIS A 481 -14.48 20.08 -10.10
CA HIS A 481 -14.87 21.49 -10.22
C HIS A 481 -16.03 21.67 -11.21
N ARG A 482 -15.91 21.14 -12.44
CA ARG A 482 -16.97 21.22 -13.45
C ARG A 482 -18.27 20.61 -12.97
N GLU A 483 -18.23 19.45 -12.33
CA GLU A 483 -19.43 18.80 -11.80
C GLU A 483 -20.06 19.62 -10.66
N ARG A 484 -19.27 20.13 -9.71
CA ARG A 484 -19.76 21.05 -8.67
C ARG A 484 -20.51 22.22 -9.31
N ASP A 485 -19.88 22.87 -10.28
CA ASP A 485 -20.39 24.11 -10.86
C ASP A 485 -21.65 23.82 -11.73
N LEU A 486 -21.71 22.64 -12.36
CA LEU A 486 -22.87 22.11 -13.10
C LEU A 486 -24.05 21.73 -12.18
N VAL A 487 -23.79 21.10 -11.02
CA VAL A 487 -24.81 20.78 -10.00
C VAL A 487 -25.31 22.06 -9.30
N LEU A 488 -24.43 23.06 -9.10
CA LEU A 488 -24.80 24.36 -8.54
C LEU A 488 -25.56 25.25 -9.52
N GLY A 489 -25.29 25.15 -10.83
CA GLY A 489 -26.04 25.86 -11.89
C GLY A 489 -27.51 25.45 -11.98
N GLY A 490 -27.84 24.24 -11.50
CA GLY A 490 -29.21 23.72 -11.42
C GLY A 490 -29.57 22.87 -12.63
N LEU A 491 -29.99 21.63 -12.36
CA LEU A 491 -30.35 20.64 -13.38
C LEU A 491 -31.81 20.23 -13.21
N PRO A 492 -32.60 20.11 -14.29
CA PRO A 492 -34.03 19.80 -14.18
C PRO A 492 -34.32 18.43 -13.56
N TYR A 493 -33.34 17.52 -13.60
CA TYR A 493 -33.40 16.17 -13.04
C TYR A 493 -32.78 16.00 -11.66
N LEU A 494 -32.26 17.07 -11.03
CA LEU A 494 -31.73 17.03 -9.65
C LEU A 494 -32.58 17.87 -8.69
N LYS A 495 -33.39 17.22 -7.87
CA LYS A 495 -34.18 17.87 -6.82
C LYS A 495 -33.40 17.90 -5.52
N GLN A 496 -32.99 19.08 -5.04
CA GLN A 496 -32.40 19.20 -3.70
C GLN A 496 -33.44 18.79 -2.63
N ILE A 497 -33.13 17.77 -1.82
CA ILE A 497 -34.01 17.26 -0.75
C ILE A 497 -33.51 17.64 0.65
N TRP A 498 -32.22 17.95 0.79
CA TRP A 498 -31.62 18.43 2.05
C TRP A 498 -30.33 19.20 1.80
N GLY A 499 -29.88 19.97 2.80
CA GLY A 499 -28.55 20.58 2.85
C GLY A 499 -28.33 21.29 4.20
N ASP A 500 -27.07 21.52 4.56
CA ASP A 500 -26.68 22.14 5.83
C ASP A 500 -25.48 23.10 5.66
N ALA A 501 -24.65 23.26 6.69
CA ALA A 501 -23.41 24.04 6.62
C ALA A 501 -22.37 23.47 5.64
N ASN A 502 -22.34 22.14 5.44
CA ASN A 502 -21.24 21.40 4.80
C ASN A 502 -21.65 20.68 3.50
N TRP A 503 -22.93 20.29 3.39
CA TRP A 503 -23.43 19.36 2.38
C TRP A 503 -24.65 19.92 1.65
N ARG A 504 -24.89 19.41 0.44
CA ARG A 504 -26.20 19.40 -0.23
C ARG A 504 -26.49 17.99 -0.71
N LEU A 505 -27.74 17.53 -0.55
CA LEU A 505 -28.20 16.22 -1.00
C LEU A 505 -29.35 16.42 -2.01
N TYR A 506 -29.14 15.89 -3.21
CA TYR A 506 -30.08 15.90 -4.32
C TYR A 506 -30.58 14.48 -4.58
N ALA A 507 -31.87 14.34 -4.86
CA ALA A 507 -32.46 13.14 -5.44
C ALA A 507 -32.50 13.31 -6.96
N VAL A 508 -32.12 12.26 -7.68
CA VAL A 508 -32.32 12.18 -9.14
C VAL A 508 -33.81 11.92 -9.41
N THR A 509 -34.41 12.62 -10.36
CA THR A 509 -35.82 12.40 -10.76
C THR A 509 -35.93 11.17 -11.66
N ASP A 510 -36.89 10.30 -11.39
CA ASP A 510 -37.11 9.03 -12.10
C ASP A 510 -35.81 8.21 -12.34
N PRO A 511 -35.09 7.87 -11.25
CA PRO A 511 -33.77 7.28 -11.37
C PRO A 511 -33.87 5.84 -11.87
N THR A 512 -33.04 5.51 -12.86
CA THR A 512 -33.01 4.18 -13.47
C THR A 512 -32.75 3.08 -12.42
N PRO A 513 -33.50 1.96 -12.42
CA PRO A 513 -33.30 0.88 -11.46
C PRO A 513 -31.92 0.22 -11.56
N LEU A 514 -31.35 -0.13 -10.42
CA LEU A 514 -30.10 -0.89 -10.33
C LEU A 514 -30.28 -2.38 -10.76
N ALA A 515 -31.52 -2.89 -10.78
CA ALA A 515 -31.89 -4.18 -11.35
C ALA A 515 -33.29 -4.12 -12.00
N GLU A 516 -33.44 -4.67 -13.21
CA GLU A 516 -34.70 -4.68 -14.00
C GLU A 516 -34.67 -5.76 -15.11
N PRO A 517 -35.80 -6.11 -15.76
CA PRO A 517 -37.19 -5.82 -15.41
C PRO A 517 -37.61 -6.62 -14.16
N ASP A 518 -38.84 -6.39 -13.67
CA ASP A 518 -39.52 -7.22 -12.66
C ASP A 518 -38.74 -7.50 -11.36
N ALA A 519 -37.74 -6.68 -11.01
CA ALA A 519 -36.94 -6.79 -9.81
C ALA A 519 -36.91 -5.47 -9.02
N VAL A 520 -36.67 -5.57 -7.71
CA VAL A 520 -36.48 -4.42 -6.81
C VAL A 520 -35.27 -4.69 -5.91
N VAL A 521 -34.39 -3.71 -5.76
CA VAL A 521 -33.29 -3.81 -4.78
C VAL A 521 -33.85 -3.60 -3.38
N GLN A 522 -33.69 -4.61 -2.52
CA GLN A 522 -34.02 -4.50 -1.10
C GLN A 522 -32.87 -3.84 -0.33
N ARG A 523 -31.62 -4.18 -0.65
CA ARG A 523 -30.41 -3.64 -0.02
C ARG A 523 -29.20 -3.82 -0.93
N ALA A 524 -28.34 -2.81 -1.02
CA ALA A 524 -27.08 -2.85 -1.73
C ALA A 524 -25.95 -2.46 -0.76
N GLU A 525 -25.21 -3.47 -0.28
CA GLU A 525 -24.09 -3.30 0.65
C GLU A 525 -22.74 -3.42 -0.06
N GLN A 526 -21.65 -3.28 0.69
CA GLN A 526 -20.28 -3.48 0.19
C GLN A 526 -20.04 -4.93 -0.27
N GLY A 527 -20.55 -5.91 0.48
CA GLY A 527 -20.28 -7.34 0.27
C GLY A 527 -21.44 -8.15 -0.34
N GLU A 528 -22.69 -7.69 -0.23
CA GLU A 528 -23.89 -8.35 -0.75
C GLU A 528 -24.86 -7.36 -1.39
N LEU A 529 -25.50 -7.78 -2.49
CA LEU A 529 -26.67 -7.15 -3.09
C LEU A 529 -27.89 -8.06 -2.94
N THR A 530 -28.91 -7.61 -2.21
CA THR A 530 -30.18 -8.32 -1.99
C THR A 530 -31.26 -7.78 -2.93
N LEU A 531 -31.82 -8.66 -3.77
CA LEU A 531 -32.85 -8.39 -4.76
C LEU A 531 -34.14 -9.14 -4.43
N GLU A 532 -35.28 -8.52 -4.70
CA GLU A 532 -36.59 -9.18 -4.73
C GLU A 532 -37.06 -9.27 -6.19
N VAL A 533 -37.16 -10.48 -6.72
CA VAL A 533 -37.59 -10.77 -8.09
C VAL A 533 -39.07 -11.14 -8.09
N ARG A 534 -39.89 -10.38 -8.82
CA ARG A 534 -41.36 -10.50 -8.85
C ARG A 534 -41.87 -11.53 -9.85
N LYS A 535 -41.12 -11.79 -10.93
CA LYS A 535 -41.45 -12.79 -11.95
C LYS A 535 -40.21 -13.61 -12.34
N PRO A 536 -40.35 -14.89 -12.72
CA PRO A 536 -39.26 -15.64 -13.35
C PRO A 536 -38.80 -14.92 -14.63
N GLY A 537 -37.50 -14.89 -14.91
CA GLY A 537 -36.99 -14.22 -16.12
C GLY A 537 -35.49 -13.93 -16.10
N ARG A 538 -35.05 -13.14 -17.08
CA ARG A 538 -33.71 -12.54 -17.17
C ARG A 538 -33.76 -11.15 -16.55
N ILE A 539 -32.96 -10.92 -15.50
CA ILE A 539 -32.86 -9.65 -14.78
C ILE A 539 -31.48 -9.06 -15.09
N LEU A 540 -31.44 -7.91 -15.76
CA LEU A 540 -30.24 -7.09 -15.89
C LEU A 540 -29.96 -6.39 -14.56
N ILE A 541 -28.75 -6.54 -14.05
CA ILE A 541 -28.27 -5.89 -12.83
C ILE A 541 -27.09 -4.99 -13.24
N ARG A 542 -27.20 -3.69 -13.00
CA ARG A 542 -26.18 -2.68 -13.37
C ARG A 542 -24.95 -2.72 -12.45
N VAL A 543 -24.49 -3.92 -12.09
CA VAL A 543 -23.22 -4.24 -11.43
C VAL A 543 -22.32 -4.87 -12.49
N PRO A 544 -21.09 -4.35 -12.73
CA PRO A 544 -20.17 -4.95 -13.68
C PRO A 544 -19.92 -6.42 -13.35
N TYR A 545 -19.92 -7.28 -14.36
CA TYR A 545 -19.76 -8.71 -14.18
C TYR A 545 -18.38 -9.06 -13.62
N SER A 546 -18.35 -10.12 -12.82
CA SER A 546 -17.16 -10.63 -12.17
C SER A 546 -17.30 -12.15 -12.03
N PRO A 547 -16.31 -12.95 -12.46
CA PRO A 547 -16.35 -14.41 -12.34
C PRO A 547 -16.51 -14.96 -10.91
N TRP A 548 -16.40 -14.11 -9.88
CA TRP A 548 -16.61 -14.47 -8.48
C TRP A 548 -18.03 -14.21 -7.98
N LEU A 549 -18.83 -13.40 -8.70
CA LEU A 549 -20.21 -13.14 -8.31
C LEU A 549 -21.01 -14.45 -8.26
N SER A 550 -21.67 -14.65 -7.13
CA SER A 550 -22.28 -15.89 -6.70
C SER A 550 -23.64 -15.60 -6.10
N LEU A 551 -24.63 -16.42 -6.44
CA LEU A 551 -25.84 -16.53 -5.64
C LEU A 551 -25.55 -17.23 -4.32
N VAL A 552 -26.02 -16.66 -3.21
CA VAL A 552 -25.81 -17.18 -1.85
C VAL A 552 -27.14 -17.40 -1.11
N ASP A 553 -27.12 -18.26 -0.09
CA ASP A 553 -28.22 -18.40 0.88
C ASP A 553 -28.19 -17.30 1.96
N ASP A 554 -29.15 -17.33 2.89
CA ASP A 554 -29.25 -16.35 3.99
C ASP A 554 -28.07 -16.37 4.99
N ASN A 555 -27.15 -17.33 4.86
CA ASN A 555 -25.93 -17.45 5.65
C ASN A 555 -24.67 -17.07 4.84
N GLY A 556 -24.82 -16.48 3.64
CA GLY A 556 -23.72 -16.15 2.73
C GLY A 556 -23.10 -17.36 2.01
N LYS A 557 -23.69 -18.56 2.14
CA LYS A 557 -23.13 -19.76 1.53
C LYS A 557 -23.55 -19.87 0.07
N LYS A 558 -22.56 -20.01 -0.81
CA LYS A 558 -22.75 -20.17 -2.26
C LYS A 558 -23.69 -21.32 -2.62
N LEU A 559 -24.71 -21.00 -3.43
CA LEU A 559 -25.66 -21.94 -4.00
C LEU A 559 -25.04 -22.71 -5.18
N LYS A 560 -25.63 -23.84 -5.56
CA LYS A 560 -25.17 -24.60 -6.73
C LYS A 560 -25.56 -23.88 -8.02
N ALA A 561 -24.58 -23.71 -8.93
CA ALA A 561 -24.84 -23.37 -10.32
C ALA A 561 -25.69 -24.47 -11.02
N PRO A 562 -26.36 -24.19 -12.14
CA PRO A 562 -27.22 -25.15 -12.83
C PRO A 562 -26.50 -26.48 -13.13
N GLN A 563 -27.18 -27.60 -12.89
CA GLN A 563 -26.61 -28.94 -13.04
C GLN A 563 -27.12 -29.59 -14.32
N GLU A 564 -26.25 -30.24 -15.09
CA GLU A 564 -26.68 -30.98 -16.28
C GLU A 564 -27.61 -32.13 -15.86
N THR A 565 -28.79 -32.20 -16.49
CA THR A 565 -29.80 -33.23 -16.22
C THR A 565 -29.31 -34.63 -16.59
N GLU A 566 -29.75 -35.67 -15.90
CA GLU A 566 -29.39 -37.06 -16.26
C GLU A 566 -29.84 -37.41 -17.69
N ALA A 567 -30.99 -36.90 -18.13
CA ALA A 567 -31.49 -37.05 -19.50
C ALA A 567 -30.65 -36.27 -20.54
N SER A 568 -29.77 -35.35 -20.14
CA SER A 568 -28.76 -34.74 -21.01
C SER A 568 -27.52 -35.62 -21.13
N LYS A 569 -27.00 -36.12 -19.99
CA LYS A 569 -25.76 -36.91 -19.92
C LYS A 569 -25.80 -38.21 -20.73
N HIS A 570 -26.99 -38.77 -20.94
CA HIS A 570 -27.20 -40.01 -21.69
C HIS A 570 -27.53 -39.79 -23.19
N ARG A 571 -27.55 -38.54 -23.68
CA ARG A 571 -27.76 -38.23 -25.11
C ARG A 571 -26.45 -38.29 -25.90
N ALA A 572 -26.59 -38.40 -27.23
CA ALA A 572 -25.46 -38.49 -28.14
C ALA A 572 -24.56 -37.23 -28.07
N PRO A 573 -23.22 -37.38 -28.20
CA PRO A 573 -22.29 -36.25 -28.26
C PRO A 573 -22.67 -35.24 -29.36
N GLY A 574 -22.56 -33.95 -29.05
CA GLY A 574 -22.92 -32.86 -29.96
C GLY A 574 -24.38 -32.42 -29.92
N THR A 575 -25.25 -33.07 -29.13
CA THR A 575 -26.60 -32.54 -28.86
C THR A 575 -26.57 -31.44 -27.78
N PRO A 576 -27.36 -30.35 -27.89
CA PRO A 576 -27.38 -29.28 -26.88
C PRO A 576 -27.81 -29.77 -25.50
N LYS A 577 -27.11 -29.35 -24.44
CA LYS A 577 -27.35 -29.87 -23.10
C LYS A 577 -28.56 -29.23 -22.44
N THR A 578 -29.18 -29.96 -21.51
CA THR A 578 -30.30 -29.48 -20.68
C THR A 578 -29.92 -29.46 -19.20
N TYR A 579 -30.23 -28.35 -18.52
CA TYR A 579 -29.75 -28.04 -17.17
C TYR A 579 -30.89 -27.72 -16.19
N ASP A 580 -30.81 -28.29 -14.98
CA ASP A 580 -31.67 -27.93 -13.85
C ASP A 580 -31.17 -26.64 -13.19
N ASN A 581 -31.79 -25.51 -13.54
CA ASN A 581 -31.55 -24.22 -12.90
C ASN A 581 -32.48 -24.04 -11.68
N ILE A 582 -32.16 -24.69 -10.56
CA ILE A 582 -32.99 -24.64 -9.33
C ILE A 582 -32.86 -23.31 -8.58
N HIS A 583 -31.64 -22.76 -8.52
CA HIS A 583 -31.31 -21.61 -7.66
C HIS A 583 -31.17 -20.28 -8.40
N GLY A 584 -31.10 -20.30 -9.74
CA GLY A 584 -30.64 -19.17 -10.55
C GLY A 584 -29.17 -19.31 -10.94
N CYS A 585 -28.78 -18.51 -11.93
CA CYS A 585 -27.38 -18.39 -12.36
C CYS A 585 -27.09 -16.95 -12.81
N LEU A 586 -25.80 -16.62 -12.85
CA LEU A 586 -25.31 -15.31 -13.26
C LEU A 586 -24.53 -15.43 -14.57
N ALA A 587 -24.72 -14.48 -15.48
CA ALA A 587 -24.02 -14.38 -16.75
C ALA A 587 -23.44 -12.98 -16.94
N GLU A 588 -22.38 -12.89 -17.74
CA GLU A 588 -21.99 -11.64 -18.38
C GLU A 588 -23.09 -11.26 -19.38
N ALA A 589 -23.60 -10.03 -19.32
CA ALA A 589 -24.48 -9.49 -20.34
C ALA A 589 -23.71 -9.29 -21.65
N ALA A 590 -24.43 -9.15 -22.77
CA ALA A 590 -23.82 -8.61 -23.99
C ALA A 590 -23.24 -7.22 -23.70
N GLU A 591 -22.07 -6.93 -24.29
CA GLU A 591 -21.39 -5.65 -24.18
C GLU A 591 -22.26 -4.54 -24.79
N ASP A 592 -22.56 -3.50 -24.00
CA ASP A 592 -23.44 -2.42 -24.45
C ASP A 592 -22.69 -1.36 -25.30
N ALA A 593 -23.44 -0.38 -25.83
CA ALA A 593 -22.90 0.66 -26.70
C ALA A 593 -21.84 1.56 -26.03
N LEU A 594 -21.64 1.45 -24.72
CA LEU A 594 -20.65 2.20 -23.94
C LEU A 594 -19.54 1.29 -23.37
N GLY A 595 -19.48 0.03 -23.82
CA GLY A 595 -18.49 -0.98 -23.45
C GLY A 595 -18.76 -1.70 -22.13
N ASP A 596 -19.91 -1.47 -21.48
CA ASP A 596 -20.17 -2.09 -20.17
C ASP A 596 -20.60 -3.55 -20.30
N LYS A 597 -20.12 -4.36 -19.36
CA LYS A 597 -20.42 -5.79 -19.23
C LYS A 597 -21.15 -6.01 -17.91
N TRP A 598 -22.46 -5.78 -17.94
CA TRP A 598 -23.32 -5.88 -16.77
C TRP A 598 -23.57 -7.34 -16.34
N THR A 599 -24.07 -7.53 -15.13
CA THR A 599 -24.43 -8.86 -14.61
C THR A 599 -25.87 -9.18 -14.98
N THR A 600 -26.11 -10.30 -15.67
CA THR A 600 -27.47 -10.82 -15.89
C THR A 600 -27.75 -11.95 -14.90
N LEU A 601 -28.85 -11.87 -14.15
CA LEU A 601 -29.40 -12.96 -13.34
C LEU A 601 -30.49 -13.69 -14.13
N LEU A 602 -30.33 -14.98 -14.37
CA LEU A 602 -31.40 -15.85 -14.86
C LEU A 602 -32.14 -16.44 -13.65
N ALA A 603 -33.26 -15.82 -13.27
CA ALA A 603 -34.09 -16.20 -12.13
C ALA A 603 -35.16 -17.22 -12.53
N PRO A 604 -35.09 -18.50 -12.09
CA PRO A 604 -36.07 -19.53 -12.43
C PRO A 604 -37.43 -19.35 -11.73
N ARG A 605 -37.53 -18.47 -10.73
CA ARG A 605 -38.75 -18.20 -9.97
C ARG A 605 -38.76 -16.78 -9.40
N ALA A 606 -39.93 -16.33 -8.94
CA ALA A 606 -40.02 -15.18 -8.06
C ALA A 606 -39.46 -15.49 -6.66
N GLY A 607 -38.99 -14.48 -5.94
CA GLY A 607 -38.45 -14.57 -4.58
C GLY A 607 -37.23 -13.69 -4.34
N THR A 608 -36.61 -13.84 -3.16
CA THR A 608 -35.39 -13.12 -2.80
C THR A 608 -34.15 -13.79 -3.40
N TYR A 609 -33.27 -13.00 -4.00
CA TYR A 609 -31.97 -13.40 -4.53
C TYR A 609 -30.87 -12.56 -3.87
N ARG A 610 -29.80 -13.22 -3.41
CA ARG A 610 -28.63 -12.56 -2.80
C ARG A 610 -27.41 -12.78 -3.68
N LEU A 611 -26.74 -11.70 -4.08
CA LEU A 611 -25.50 -11.74 -4.85
C LEU A 611 -24.33 -11.30 -3.95
N ALA A 612 -23.37 -12.19 -3.71
CA ALA A 612 -22.11 -11.92 -3.02
C ALA A 612 -20.94 -12.52 -3.81
N ALA A 613 -19.71 -12.41 -3.30
CA ALA A 613 -18.52 -12.92 -4.02
C ALA A 613 -17.56 -13.73 -3.12
N PRO A 614 -18.00 -14.79 -2.43
CA PRO A 614 -17.14 -15.55 -1.51
C PRO A 614 -15.95 -16.22 -2.22
N TYR A 615 -14.77 -16.26 -1.58
CA TYR A 615 -13.55 -16.93 -2.08
C TYR A 615 -13.69 -18.47 -2.12
N GLN A 616 -14.56 -18.99 -3.00
CA GLN A 616 -14.84 -20.43 -3.13
C GLN A 616 -14.67 -20.89 -4.58
N LEU A 617 -13.98 -22.01 -4.79
CA LEU A 617 -13.90 -22.69 -6.09
C LEU A 617 -15.02 -23.74 -6.26
N PRO A 618 -15.48 -24.03 -7.50
CA PRO A 618 -15.30 -23.23 -8.71
C PRO A 618 -15.89 -21.82 -8.53
N ARG A 619 -15.29 -20.79 -9.15
CA ARG A 619 -15.69 -19.39 -8.93
C ARG A 619 -17.14 -19.14 -9.39
N GLY A 620 -17.85 -18.30 -8.64
CA GLY A 620 -19.17 -17.79 -9.02
C GLY A 620 -20.30 -18.81 -9.03
N THR A 621 -21.47 -18.39 -9.52
CA THR A 621 -22.59 -19.26 -9.92
C THR A 621 -22.93 -19.06 -11.40
N PRO A 622 -22.01 -19.39 -12.33
CA PRO A 622 -22.16 -19.06 -13.75
C PRO A 622 -23.31 -19.80 -14.42
N CYS A 623 -23.96 -19.16 -15.40
CA CYS A 623 -24.84 -19.85 -16.34
C CYS A 623 -24.04 -20.71 -17.33
N PRO A 624 -24.46 -21.95 -17.61
CA PRO A 624 -24.01 -22.75 -18.76
C PRO A 624 -24.21 -21.99 -20.08
N ASP A 625 -23.44 -22.34 -21.11
CA ASP A 625 -23.50 -21.67 -22.41
C ASP A 625 -24.89 -21.78 -23.07
N GLU A 626 -25.57 -22.91 -22.90
CA GLU A 626 -26.95 -23.14 -23.36
C GLU A 626 -28.02 -22.34 -22.58
N LEU A 627 -27.65 -21.66 -21.48
CA LEU A 627 -28.52 -20.79 -20.67
C LEU A 627 -28.08 -19.32 -20.67
N LYS A 628 -27.05 -18.94 -21.44
CA LYS A 628 -26.60 -17.56 -21.58
C LYS A 628 -27.61 -16.68 -22.35
N PRO A 629 -27.51 -15.34 -22.25
CA PRO A 629 -28.42 -14.40 -22.92
C PRO A 629 -28.51 -14.61 -24.43
#